data_AF-A0A1J3IBX2-F1
#
_entry.id   AF-A0A1J3IBX2-F1
#
_cell.length_a   1.000
_cell.length_b   1.000
_cell.length_c   1.000
_cell.angle_alpha   90.00
_cell.angle_beta   90.00
_cell.angle_gamma   90.00
#
_symmetry.space_group_name_H-M   'P 1'
#
loop_
_entity.id
_entity.type
_entity.pdbx_description
1 polymer ?
#
loop_
_entity_poly.entity_id
_entity_poly.type
_entity_poly.pdbx_seq_one_letter_code
_entity_poly.pdbx_strand_id
1 'polypeptide(L)'
;MASILSNKQKKKANYTLKELKSLGCDLLSSRAHINNLPLLLSFISPECPPQYVVESLLSLQSFFTPLLSQFPSTSSHPTSTKRPRSDDDEDDSAKTAVADDPEVIFKAWLRSKFDEFVKLLLDVLVSEQSEDTLRDIVLGTLMEFVKLLNVGRFHSSIYHRLLHAIIHSAVDIEIFLDILTSKYFKYIDVRYFTYISMETFVKTLEASVVSGDKTVGEINEAEADLKESLQLSVRKIYQVLSRIPPPDKQAEKSQHEMWSGSDGSSSEKPTDKKKKKKEEDSSVSLLLQIWYSYGDDRVCFKAWDRICRRNNLKNQDTIRYELLHTNKLVHSVRIHITRGG
;
A
#
# COMPACT_ATOMS: atom_id res chain seq x y z
N MET A 1 -13.64 3.06 31.33
CA MET A 1 -13.83 2.93 29.86
C MET A 1 -14.24 1.53 29.39
N ALA A 2 -14.45 0.54 30.28
CA ALA A 2 -14.86 -0.84 29.91
C ALA A 2 -16.34 -1.02 29.50
N SER A 3 -17.21 -0.03 29.74
CA SER A 3 -18.67 -0.15 29.52
C SER A 3 -19.13 0.11 28.07
N ILE A 4 -18.33 0.83 27.27
CA ILE A 4 -18.69 1.16 25.87
C ILE A 4 -18.34 -0.01 24.93
N LEU A 5 -17.24 -0.72 25.20
CA LEU A 5 -16.83 -1.91 24.44
C LEU A 5 -17.82 -3.07 24.61
N SER A 6 -18.29 -3.29 25.84
CA SER A 6 -19.26 -4.35 26.18
C SER A 6 -20.64 -4.11 25.56
N ASN A 7 -21.09 -2.86 25.40
CA ASN A 7 -22.35 -2.56 24.70
C ASN A 7 -22.27 -2.73 23.18
N LYS A 8 -21.12 -2.45 22.56
CA LYS A 8 -20.90 -2.70 21.12
C LYS A 8 -20.85 -4.21 20.81
N GLN A 9 -20.21 -5.01 21.67
CA GLN A 9 -20.20 -6.48 21.53
C GLN A 9 -21.60 -7.09 21.73
N LYS A 10 -22.40 -6.60 22.70
CA LYS A 10 -23.78 -7.08 22.93
C LYS A 10 -24.73 -6.83 21.76
N LYS A 11 -24.59 -5.72 21.02
CA LYS A 11 -25.43 -5.47 19.82
C LYS A 11 -25.09 -6.39 18.65
N LYS A 12 -23.82 -6.77 18.47
CA LYS A 12 -23.40 -7.68 17.39
C LYS A 12 -23.96 -9.10 17.57
N ALA A 13 -24.10 -9.56 18.81
CA ALA A 13 -24.63 -10.89 19.13
C ALA A 13 -26.10 -11.12 18.71
N ASN A 14 -26.84 -10.06 18.37
CA ASN A 14 -28.25 -10.16 18.00
C ASN A 14 -28.50 -10.20 16.48
N TYR A 15 -27.46 -10.08 15.65
CA TYR A 15 -27.63 -10.10 14.20
C TYR A 15 -27.39 -11.51 13.65
N THR A 16 -28.36 -11.99 12.89
CA THR A 16 -28.19 -13.16 12.02
C THR A 16 -27.41 -12.77 10.76
N LEU A 17 -26.78 -13.75 10.11
CA LEU A 17 -26.09 -13.51 8.83
C LEU A 17 -27.02 -12.94 7.74
N LYS A 18 -28.29 -13.34 7.75
CA LYS A 18 -29.32 -12.84 6.82
C LYS A 18 -29.65 -11.37 7.06
N GLU A 19 -29.76 -10.96 8.32
CA GLU A 19 -29.98 -9.55 8.67
C GLU A 19 -28.77 -8.70 8.32
N LEU A 20 -27.56 -9.21 8.55
CA LEU A 20 -26.33 -8.52 8.16
C LEU A 20 -26.27 -8.28 6.65
N LYS A 21 -26.62 -9.28 5.85
CA LYS A 21 -26.77 -9.16 4.40
C LYS A 21 -27.81 -8.11 4.00
N SER A 22 -28.94 -8.08 4.69
CA SER A 22 -29.98 -7.05 4.48
C SER A 22 -29.43 -5.64 4.71
N LEU A 23 -28.65 -5.43 5.78
CA LEU A 23 -28.02 -4.13 6.05
C LEU A 23 -27.10 -3.68 4.91
N GLY A 24 -26.37 -4.64 4.31
CA GLY A 24 -25.53 -4.42 3.14
C GLY A 24 -26.35 -4.01 1.90
N CYS A 25 -27.42 -4.75 1.60
CA CYS A 25 -28.33 -4.42 0.50
C CYS A 25 -28.97 -3.03 0.68
N ASP A 26 -29.41 -2.71 1.89
CA ASP A 26 -30.00 -1.40 2.22
C ASP A 26 -28.97 -0.28 2.00
N LEU A 27 -27.71 -0.47 2.44
CA LEU A 27 -26.62 0.49 2.24
C LEU A 27 -26.36 0.77 0.75
N LEU A 28 -26.42 -0.28 -0.09
CA LEU A 28 -26.21 -0.16 -1.54
C LEU A 28 -27.41 0.47 -2.26
N SER A 29 -28.61 0.37 -1.70
CA SER A 29 -29.83 0.85 -2.34
C SER A 29 -29.99 2.38 -2.30
N SER A 30 -29.60 3.03 -1.19
CA SER A 30 -29.84 4.46 -1.00
C SER A 30 -28.94 5.08 0.07
N ARG A 31 -28.58 6.36 -0.13
CA ARG A 31 -27.89 7.20 0.87
C ARG A 31 -28.68 7.33 2.19
N ALA A 32 -29.99 7.10 2.19
CA ALA A 32 -30.80 7.12 3.42
C ALA A 32 -30.34 6.08 4.47
N HIS A 33 -29.69 5.00 4.01
CA HIS A 33 -29.20 3.91 4.86
C HIS A 33 -27.72 4.05 5.23
N ILE A 34 -27.12 5.24 5.08
CA ILE A 34 -25.69 5.46 5.36
C ILE A 34 -25.28 5.12 6.81
N ASN A 35 -26.23 5.15 7.74
CA ASN A 35 -26.00 4.75 9.13
C ASN A 35 -25.72 3.24 9.30
N ASN A 36 -26.00 2.42 8.28
CA ASN A 36 -25.61 1.00 8.27
C ASN A 36 -24.10 0.82 8.06
N LEU A 37 -23.40 1.81 7.48
CA LEU A 37 -21.97 1.73 7.19
C LEU A 37 -21.12 1.51 8.46
N PRO A 38 -21.22 2.34 9.52
CA PRO A 38 -20.52 2.09 10.78
C PRO A 38 -20.87 0.75 11.44
N LEU A 39 -22.09 0.25 11.25
CA LEU A 39 -22.53 -1.03 11.80
C LEU A 39 -21.83 -2.19 11.08
N LEU A 40 -21.82 -2.17 9.74
CA LEU A 40 -21.10 -3.15 8.92
C LEU A 40 -19.59 -3.14 9.20
N LEU A 41 -18.98 -1.94 9.36
CA LEU A 41 -17.57 -1.82 9.75
C LEU A 41 -17.29 -2.52 11.08
N SER A 42 -18.22 -2.49 12.02
CA SER A 42 -18.03 -3.14 13.31
C SER A 42 -17.87 -4.67 13.20
N PHE A 43 -18.39 -5.31 12.16
CA PHE A 43 -18.22 -6.75 11.93
C PHE A 43 -16.89 -7.11 11.26
N ILE A 44 -16.10 -6.12 10.80
CA ILE A 44 -14.72 -6.34 10.34
C ILE A 44 -13.80 -6.38 11.56
N SER A 45 -13.73 -7.54 12.20
CA SER A 45 -12.90 -7.78 13.37
C SER A 45 -12.43 -9.24 13.38
N PRO A 46 -11.19 -9.52 13.80
CA PRO A 46 -10.74 -10.90 13.95
C PRO A 46 -11.51 -11.69 15.01
N GLU A 47 -12.21 -11.01 15.93
CA GLU A 47 -13.07 -11.64 16.94
C GLU A 47 -14.43 -12.09 16.37
N CYS A 48 -14.81 -11.61 15.19
CA CYS A 48 -16.09 -11.98 14.57
C CYS A 48 -15.94 -13.30 13.78
N PRO A 49 -16.98 -14.16 13.73
CA PRO A 49 -16.89 -15.38 12.95
C PRO A 49 -16.65 -15.06 11.46
N PRO A 50 -15.80 -15.82 10.74
CA PRO A 50 -15.35 -15.48 9.39
C PRO A 50 -16.48 -15.16 8.41
N GLN A 51 -17.60 -15.89 8.48
CA GLN A 51 -18.78 -15.65 7.64
C GLN A 51 -19.38 -14.24 7.80
N TYR A 52 -19.37 -13.67 9.01
CA TYR A 52 -19.87 -12.31 9.26
C TYR A 52 -18.89 -11.25 8.75
N VAL A 53 -17.58 -11.52 8.88
CA VAL A 53 -16.52 -10.66 8.34
C VAL A 53 -16.62 -10.60 6.82
N VAL A 54 -16.74 -11.76 6.16
CA VAL A 54 -16.84 -11.86 4.70
C VAL A 54 -18.09 -11.16 4.18
N GLU A 55 -19.27 -11.40 4.77
CA GLU A 55 -20.52 -10.75 4.32
C GLU A 55 -20.44 -9.22 4.44
N SER A 56 -19.89 -8.73 5.56
CA SER A 56 -19.69 -7.29 5.78
C SER A 56 -18.66 -6.72 4.81
N LEU A 57 -17.56 -7.43 4.59
CA LEU A 57 -16.49 -7.04 3.67
C LEU A 57 -17.04 -6.89 2.26
N LEU A 58 -17.80 -7.87 1.76
CA LEU A 58 -18.37 -7.84 0.40
C LEU A 58 -19.34 -6.67 0.23
N SER A 59 -20.18 -6.41 1.23
CA SER A 59 -21.11 -5.28 1.24
C SER A 59 -20.37 -3.94 1.21
N LEU A 60 -19.37 -3.77 2.08
CA LEU A 60 -18.55 -2.57 2.18
C LEU A 60 -17.71 -2.35 0.92
N GLN A 61 -17.09 -3.40 0.38
CA GLN A 61 -16.33 -3.33 -0.86
C GLN A 61 -17.24 -2.89 -2.02
N SER A 62 -18.42 -3.50 -2.16
CA SER A 62 -19.40 -3.14 -3.20
C SER A 62 -19.84 -1.68 -3.07
N PHE A 63 -19.99 -1.19 -1.83
CA PHE A 63 -20.37 0.19 -1.57
C PHE A 63 -19.26 1.18 -1.90
N PHE A 64 -18.03 0.89 -1.48
CA PHE A 64 -16.91 1.81 -1.67
C PHE A 64 -16.37 1.81 -3.11
N THR A 65 -16.32 0.65 -3.78
CA THR A 65 -15.75 0.49 -5.14
C THR A 65 -16.21 1.57 -6.15
N PRO A 66 -17.51 1.84 -6.35
CA PRO A 66 -17.96 2.88 -7.28
C PRO A 66 -17.66 4.31 -6.81
N LEU A 67 -17.39 4.51 -5.52
CA LEU A 67 -17.11 5.81 -4.90
C LEU A 67 -15.60 6.12 -4.86
N LEU A 68 -14.75 5.13 -5.14
CA LEU A 68 -13.30 5.24 -5.01
C LEU A 68 -12.70 6.37 -5.87
N SER A 69 -13.19 6.53 -7.11
CA SER A 69 -12.74 7.57 -8.04
C SER A 69 -13.19 8.97 -7.65
N GLN A 70 -14.16 9.09 -6.72
CA GLN A 70 -14.76 10.35 -6.29
C GLN A 70 -14.14 10.87 -5.00
N PHE A 71 -13.30 10.07 -4.34
CA PHE A 71 -12.59 10.53 -3.15
C PHE A 71 -11.62 11.65 -3.51
N PRO A 72 -11.60 12.75 -2.72
CA PRO A 72 -10.62 13.80 -2.93
C PRO A 72 -9.22 13.19 -2.87
N SER A 73 -8.39 13.49 -3.88
CA SER A 73 -7.00 13.09 -3.88
C SER A 73 -6.34 13.65 -2.63
N THR A 74 -5.65 12.80 -1.87
CA THR A 74 -4.98 13.15 -0.61
C THR A 74 -3.87 14.21 -0.77
N SER A 75 -3.60 14.70 -1.99
CA SER A 75 -2.63 15.76 -2.28
C SER A 75 -3.24 17.06 -2.81
N SER A 76 -4.56 17.25 -2.72
CA SER A 76 -5.16 18.55 -3.04
C SER A 76 -4.98 19.51 -1.86
N HIS A 77 -3.84 20.21 -1.82
CA HIS A 77 -3.81 21.50 -1.16
C HIS A 77 -4.98 22.33 -1.72
N PRO A 78 -5.77 23.02 -0.87
CA PRO A 78 -6.79 23.91 -1.38
C PRO A 78 -6.08 24.97 -2.22
N THR A 79 -6.26 24.91 -3.53
CA THR A 79 -5.86 26.01 -4.42
C THR A 79 -6.68 27.20 -3.98
N SER A 80 -6.04 28.12 -3.27
CA SER A 80 -6.61 29.44 -3.03
C SER A 80 -6.87 30.02 -4.43
N THR A 81 -8.13 30.09 -4.82
CA THR A 81 -8.55 30.80 -6.02
C THR A 81 -8.09 32.24 -5.86
N LYS A 82 -7.09 32.63 -6.66
CA LYS A 82 -6.69 34.02 -6.83
C LYS A 82 -7.95 34.79 -7.24
N ARG A 83 -8.43 35.68 -6.36
CA ARG A 83 -9.38 36.73 -6.73
C ARG A 83 -8.72 37.62 -7.81
N PRO A 84 -9.45 38.04 -8.86
CA PRO A 84 -9.05 39.22 -9.61
C PRO A 84 -9.21 40.42 -8.68
N ARG A 85 -8.19 41.29 -8.63
CA ARG A 85 -8.28 42.58 -7.97
C ARG A 85 -9.22 43.48 -8.77
N SER A 86 -10.26 43.98 -8.13
CA SER A 86 -10.89 45.25 -8.46
C SER A 86 -11.06 45.98 -7.14
N ASP A 87 -10.35 47.10 -7.02
CA ASP A 87 -10.56 48.12 -6.00
C ASP A 87 -11.96 48.70 -6.21
N ASP A 88 -12.76 48.74 -5.14
CA ASP A 88 -13.59 49.88 -4.71
C ASP A 88 -14.73 49.43 -3.76
N ASP A 89 -14.82 50.20 -2.69
CA ASP A 89 -15.94 50.50 -1.79
C ASP A 89 -16.37 49.54 -0.66
N GLU A 90 -16.45 50.17 0.51
CA GLU A 90 -16.84 49.72 1.83
C GLU A 90 -18.31 49.26 1.87
N ASP A 91 -18.57 48.08 2.42
CA ASP A 91 -19.79 47.83 3.19
C ASP A 91 -19.55 46.77 4.28
N ASP A 92 -19.81 47.19 5.52
CA ASP A 92 -19.63 46.46 6.76
C ASP A 92 -20.96 45.77 7.13
N SER A 93 -21.23 44.58 6.58
CA SER A 93 -22.32 43.70 7.10
C SER A 93 -22.34 42.29 6.51
N ALA A 94 -21.31 41.46 6.71
CA ALA A 94 -21.46 39.99 6.69
C ALA A 94 -20.17 39.27 7.07
N LYS A 95 -19.91 39.10 8.37
CA LYS A 95 -19.18 37.91 8.85
C LYS A 95 -20.10 36.70 8.71
N THR A 96 -20.41 36.31 7.47
CA THR A 96 -21.10 35.05 7.21
C THR A 96 -20.04 33.97 7.25
N ALA A 97 -20.09 33.16 8.31
CA ALA A 97 -19.37 31.91 8.43
C ALA A 97 -19.41 31.19 7.08
N VAL A 98 -18.24 30.91 6.51
CA VAL A 98 -18.11 29.95 5.42
C VAL A 98 -18.49 28.60 6.03
N ALA A 99 -19.79 28.30 6.05
CA ALA A 99 -20.27 26.98 6.41
C ALA A 99 -19.72 26.04 5.34
N ASP A 100 -18.83 25.15 5.75
CA ASP A 100 -18.28 24.11 4.89
C ASP A 100 -19.42 23.44 4.10
N ASP A 101 -19.28 23.36 2.77
CA ASP A 101 -20.24 22.71 1.88
C ASP A 101 -20.60 21.31 2.44
N PRO A 102 -21.89 21.02 2.73
CA PRO A 102 -22.31 19.73 3.29
C PRO A 102 -21.80 18.51 2.51
N GLU A 103 -21.64 18.63 1.19
CA GLU A 103 -21.11 17.54 0.37
C GLU A 103 -19.58 17.36 0.57
N VAL A 104 -18.84 18.43 0.87
CA VAL A 104 -17.41 18.34 1.24
C VAL A 104 -17.25 17.63 2.58
N ILE A 105 -18.06 18.01 3.59
CA ILE A 105 -18.07 17.35 4.90
C ILE A 105 -18.42 15.87 4.74
N PHE A 106 -19.45 15.55 3.94
CA PHE A 106 -19.86 14.18 3.68
C PHE A 106 -18.77 13.35 3.02
N LYS A 107 -18.10 13.89 1.99
CA LYS A 107 -17.00 13.20 1.30
C LYS A 107 -15.78 13.00 2.20
N ALA A 108 -15.45 13.97 3.05
CA ALA A 108 -14.38 13.84 4.04
C ALA A 108 -14.71 12.75 5.07
N TRP A 109 -15.94 12.71 5.56
CA TRP A 109 -16.42 11.64 6.45
C TRP A 109 -16.36 10.27 5.77
N LEU A 110 -16.82 10.17 4.52
CA LEU A 110 -16.80 8.92 3.76
C LEU A 110 -15.37 8.43 3.52
N ARG A 111 -14.44 9.34 3.23
CA ARG A 111 -13.00 9.04 3.09
C ARG A 111 -12.43 8.50 4.40
N SER A 112 -12.81 9.11 5.53
CA SER A 112 -12.43 8.64 6.87
C SER A 112 -12.97 7.23 7.15
N LYS A 113 -14.22 6.94 6.76
CA LYS A 113 -14.81 5.59 6.88
C LYS A 113 -14.12 4.56 6.00
N PHE A 114 -13.66 4.96 4.81
CA PHE A 114 -12.83 4.09 3.99
C PHE A 114 -11.45 3.83 4.63
N ASP A 115 -10.80 4.83 5.21
CA ASP A 115 -9.53 4.63 5.92
C ASP A 115 -9.67 3.72 7.16
N GLU A 116 -10.79 3.87 7.89
CA GLU A 116 -11.19 2.98 8.98
C GLU A 116 -11.38 1.55 8.45
N PHE A 117 -12.07 1.37 7.31
CA PHE A 117 -12.25 0.07 6.68
C PHE A 117 -10.91 -0.60 6.34
N VAL A 118 -10.02 0.12 5.65
CA VAL A 118 -8.68 -0.40 5.30
C VAL A 118 -7.90 -0.77 6.56
N LYS A 119 -8.00 0.02 7.64
CA LYS A 119 -7.34 -0.31 8.91
C LYS A 119 -7.88 -1.61 9.49
N LEU A 120 -9.20 -1.76 9.57
CA LEU A 120 -9.83 -2.98 10.11
C LEU A 120 -9.49 -4.22 9.27
N LEU A 121 -9.40 -4.09 7.95
CA LEU A 121 -8.93 -5.18 7.08
C LEU A 121 -7.48 -5.56 7.37
N LEU A 122 -6.59 -4.59 7.58
CA LEU A 122 -5.21 -4.87 7.97
C LEU A 122 -5.14 -5.59 9.32
N ASP A 123 -5.96 -5.17 10.30
CA ASP A 123 -6.03 -5.79 11.63
C ASP A 123 -6.52 -7.26 11.53
N VAL A 124 -7.51 -7.55 10.68
CA VAL A 124 -7.95 -8.93 10.39
C VAL A 124 -6.84 -9.72 9.68
N LEU A 125 -6.20 -9.16 8.66
CA LEU A 125 -5.17 -9.83 7.87
C LEU A 125 -4.02 -10.37 8.74
N VAL A 126 -3.57 -9.57 9.71
CA VAL A 126 -2.40 -9.87 10.53
C VAL A 126 -2.75 -10.43 11.92
N SER A 127 -4.02 -10.78 12.15
CA SER A 127 -4.43 -11.42 13.39
C SER A 127 -4.11 -12.92 13.37
N GLU A 128 -3.58 -13.44 14.47
CA GLU A 128 -3.32 -14.87 14.67
C GLU A 128 -4.61 -15.71 14.65
N GLN A 129 -5.73 -15.12 15.07
CA GLN A 129 -7.04 -15.79 15.16
C GLN A 129 -7.72 -15.97 13.79
N SER A 130 -7.23 -15.26 12.76
CA SER A 130 -7.84 -15.34 11.43
C SER A 130 -7.46 -16.64 10.73
N GLU A 131 -8.39 -17.19 9.96
CA GLU A 131 -8.14 -18.37 9.13
C GLU A 131 -7.46 -17.98 7.81
N ASP A 132 -6.71 -18.89 7.20
CA ASP A 132 -5.95 -18.62 5.97
C ASP A 132 -6.84 -18.23 4.78
N THR A 133 -8.03 -18.82 4.68
CA THR A 133 -9.04 -18.47 3.67
C THR A 133 -9.52 -17.03 3.84
N LEU A 134 -9.75 -16.59 5.07
CA LEU A 134 -10.13 -15.21 5.37
C LEU A 134 -8.98 -14.25 5.06
N ARG A 135 -7.74 -14.59 5.42
CA ARG A 135 -6.55 -13.80 5.08
C ARG A 135 -6.40 -13.62 3.57
N ASP A 136 -6.61 -14.67 2.78
CA ASP A 136 -6.54 -14.60 1.31
C ASP A 136 -7.61 -13.66 0.73
N ILE A 137 -8.85 -13.75 1.20
CA ILE A 137 -9.94 -12.85 0.79
C ILE A 137 -9.62 -11.39 1.15
N VAL A 138 -9.15 -11.15 2.37
CA VAL A 138 -8.80 -9.81 2.86
C VAL A 138 -7.62 -9.23 2.09
N LEU A 139 -6.57 -10.02 1.87
CA LEU A 139 -5.41 -9.61 1.07
C LEU A 139 -5.82 -9.30 -0.38
N GLY A 140 -6.66 -10.14 -0.99
CA GLY A 140 -7.23 -9.88 -2.32
C GLY A 140 -8.00 -8.57 -2.38
N THR A 141 -8.81 -8.29 -1.37
CA THR A 141 -9.58 -7.04 -1.27
C THR A 141 -8.68 -5.82 -1.15
N LEU A 142 -7.64 -5.89 -0.31
CA LEU A 142 -6.65 -4.81 -0.17
C LEU A 142 -5.88 -4.58 -1.47
N MET A 143 -5.49 -5.66 -2.17
CA MET A 143 -4.81 -5.56 -3.47
C MET A 143 -5.72 -4.99 -4.56
N GLU A 144 -7.02 -5.25 -4.52
CA GLU A 144 -7.98 -4.62 -5.43
C GLU A 144 -8.10 -3.12 -5.15
N PHE A 145 -8.09 -2.69 -3.88
CA PHE A 145 -8.01 -1.26 -3.55
C PHE A 145 -6.71 -0.62 -4.03
N VAL A 146 -5.58 -1.34 -3.94
CA VAL A 146 -4.30 -0.89 -4.51
C VAL A 146 -4.41 -0.63 -6.02
N LYS A 147 -5.22 -1.41 -6.74
CA LYS A 147 -5.46 -1.28 -8.17
C LYS A 147 -6.46 -0.16 -8.53
N LEU A 148 -7.57 -0.06 -7.80
CA LEU A 148 -8.73 0.76 -8.20
C LEU A 148 -8.69 2.22 -7.74
N LEU A 149 -8.05 2.53 -6.61
CA LEU A 149 -8.17 3.85 -5.97
C LEU A 149 -7.44 5.00 -6.68
N ASN A 150 -6.47 4.71 -7.55
CA ASN A 150 -5.62 5.74 -8.13
C ASN A 150 -5.82 5.87 -9.65
N VAL A 151 -7.07 5.79 -10.12
CA VAL A 151 -7.46 5.98 -11.54
C VAL A 151 -6.63 5.09 -12.47
N GLY A 152 -6.52 3.81 -12.11
CA GLY A 152 -5.71 2.82 -12.83
C GLY A 152 -4.20 2.92 -12.58
N ARG A 153 -3.72 3.86 -11.75
CA ARG A 153 -2.35 3.86 -11.21
C ARG A 153 -2.28 3.01 -9.95
N PHE A 154 -1.07 2.66 -9.55
CA PHE A 154 -0.84 1.91 -8.33
C PHE A 154 -1.05 2.82 -7.10
N HIS A 155 -1.85 2.38 -6.13
CA HIS A 155 -2.08 3.14 -4.89
C HIS A 155 -1.05 2.75 -3.83
N SER A 156 0.16 3.31 -3.96
CA SER A 156 1.35 2.95 -3.17
C SER A 156 1.18 3.08 -1.66
N SER A 157 0.40 4.04 -1.16
CA SER A 157 0.25 4.25 0.28
C SER A 157 -0.53 3.12 0.99
N ILE A 158 -1.50 2.51 0.32
CA ILE A 158 -2.23 1.35 0.87
C ILE A 158 -1.34 0.12 0.81
N TYR A 159 -0.63 -0.06 -0.31
CA TYR A 159 0.31 -1.16 -0.44
C TYR A 159 1.45 -1.08 0.60
N HIS A 160 1.94 0.12 0.86
CA HIS A 160 2.93 0.37 1.91
C HIS A 160 2.38 0.03 3.29
N ARG A 161 1.15 0.47 3.63
CA ARG A 161 0.48 0.10 4.89
C ARG A 161 0.28 -1.42 5.03
N LEU A 162 -0.06 -2.09 3.92
CA LEU A 162 -0.18 -3.55 3.85
C LEU A 162 1.14 -4.24 4.19
N LEU A 163 2.23 -3.88 3.50
CA LEU A 163 3.54 -4.46 3.76
C LEU A 163 4.05 -4.14 5.17
N HIS A 164 3.79 -2.93 5.66
CA HIS A 164 4.10 -2.53 7.03
C HIS A 164 3.40 -3.43 8.05
N ALA A 165 2.10 -3.67 7.89
CA ALA A 165 1.34 -4.54 8.77
C ALA A 165 1.91 -5.97 8.77
N ILE A 166 2.27 -6.52 7.60
CA ILE A 166 2.84 -7.87 7.47
C ILE A 166 4.23 -7.98 8.14
N ILE A 167 5.09 -6.98 7.95
CA ILE A 167 6.46 -6.99 8.49
C ILE A 167 6.44 -6.88 10.02
N HIS A 168 5.57 -6.04 10.57
CA HIS A 168 5.52 -5.80 12.01
C HIS A 168 4.52 -6.69 12.77
N SER A 169 3.87 -7.64 12.09
CA SER A 169 2.96 -8.59 12.75
C SER A 169 3.72 -9.66 13.55
N ALA A 170 3.02 -10.32 14.47
CA ALA A 170 3.51 -11.53 15.13
C ALA A 170 3.34 -12.79 14.26
N VAL A 171 2.40 -12.76 13.31
CA VAL A 171 2.09 -13.87 12.39
C VAL A 171 3.30 -14.22 11.52
N ASP A 172 3.49 -15.51 11.25
CA ASP A 172 4.54 -16.00 10.35
C ASP A 172 4.38 -15.39 8.96
N ILE A 173 5.50 -14.87 8.44
CA ILE A 173 5.51 -14.16 7.17
C ILE A 173 5.31 -15.10 5.97
N GLU A 174 5.66 -16.38 6.11
CA GLU A 174 5.56 -17.35 5.01
C GLU A 174 4.12 -17.46 4.48
N ILE A 175 3.11 -17.34 5.35
CA ILE A 175 1.68 -17.33 4.99
C ILE A 175 1.38 -16.24 3.96
N PHE A 176 1.91 -15.04 4.16
CA PHE A 176 1.70 -13.92 3.23
C PHE A 176 2.58 -14.04 1.99
N LEU A 177 3.81 -14.55 2.15
CA LEU A 177 4.75 -14.69 1.03
C LEU A 177 4.27 -15.68 -0.01
N ASP A 178 3.61 -16.76 0.39
CA ASP A 178 3.08 -17.73 -0.56
C ASP A 178 2.00 -17.12 -1.44
N ILE A 179 1.12 -16.30 -0.87
CA ILE A 179 0.07 -15.58 -1.63
C ILE A 179 0.69 -14.47 -2.49
N LEU A 180 1.59 -13.65 -1.93
CA LEU A 180 2.27 -12.57 -2.66
C LEU A 180 3.07 -13.11 -3.84
N THR A 181 3.83 -14.18 -3.65
CA THR A 181 4.68 -14.78 -4.67
C THR A 181 3.84 -15.40 -5.79
N SER A 182 2.81 -16.18 -5.43
CA SER A 182 1.98 -16.89 -6.41
C SER A 182 1.06 -15.98 -7.22
N LYS A 183 0.45 -14.96 -6.59
CA LYS A 183 -0.58 -14.13 -7.23
C LYS A 183 -0.08 -12.78 -7.72
N TYR A 184 0.81 -12.12 -6.98
CA TYR A 184 1.06 -10.69 -7.16
C TYR A 184 2.48 -10.34 -7.62
N PHE A 185 3.50 -11.08 -7.22
CA PHE A 185 4.88 -10.84 -7.66
C PHE A 185 5.10 -11.19 -9.12
N LYS A 186 4.12 -11.67 -9.88
CA LYS A 186 4.23 -11.68 -11.35
C LYS A 186 4.14 -10.27 -11.96
N TYR A 187 3.50 -9.32 -11.28
CA TYR A 187 3.31 -7.95 -11.79
C TYR A 187 4.50 -7.04 -11.48
N ILE A 188 4.95 -6.29 -12.49
CA ILE A 188 6.21 -5.53 -12.39
C ILE A 188 6.10 -4.30 -11.49
N ASP A 189 4.95 -3.65 -11.47
CA ASP A 189 4.64 -2.51 -10.61
C ASP A 189 4.50 -2.93 -9.15
N VAL A 190 3.89 -4.08 -8.87
CA VAL A 190 3.87 -4.67 -7.51
C VAL A 190 5.30 -4.85 -7.02
N ARG A 191 6.17 -5.53 -7.79
CA ARG A 191 7.58 -5.73 -7.41
C ARG A 191 8.28 -4.39 -7.10
N TYR A 192 8.13 -3.42 -7.99
CA TYR A 192 8.72 -2.09 -7.82
C TYR A 192 8.29 -1.44 -6.50
N PHE A 193 6.99 -1.34 -6.24
CA PHE A 193 6.49 -0.72 -5.01
C PHE A 193 6.79 -1.53 -3.74
N THR A 194 7.06 -2.84 -3.87
CA THR A 194 7.64 -3.63 -2.78
C THR A 194 9.02 -3.10 -2.42
N TYR A 195 9.93 -2.94 -3.37
CA TYR A 195 11.26 -2.39 -3.09
C TYR A 195 11.20 -0.98 -2.51
N ILE A 196 10.33 -0.10 -3.03
CA ILE A 196 10.14 1.25 -2.46
C ILE A 196 9.73 1.16 -0.99
N SER A 197 8.80 0.25 -0.67
CA SER A 197 8.33 0.08 0.70
C SER A 197 9.41 -0.48 1.60
N MET A 198 10.15 -1.50 1.14
CA MET A 198 11.27 -2.09 1.89
C MET A 198 12.36 -1.05 2.16
N GLU A 199 12.70 -0.18 1.20
CA GLU A 199 13.67 0.91 1.41
C GLU A 199 13.21 1.84 2.54
N THR A 200 11.93 2.21 2.51
CA THR A 200 11.33 3.10 3.51
C THR A 200 11.39 2.45 4.91
N PHE A 201 11.12 1.14 5.01
CA PHE A 201 11.24 0.41 6.27
C PHE A 201 12.67 0.35 6.78
N VAL A 202 13.63 -0.03 5.92
CA VAL A 202 15.05 -0.05 6.27
C VAL A 202 15.52 1.30 6.80
N LYS A 203 15.21 2.41 6.11
CA LYS A 203 15.59 3.76 6.55
C LYS A 203 14.96 4.13 7.90
N THR A 204 13.71 3.73 8.13
CA THR A 204 13.02 3.97 9.40
C THR A 204 13.68 3.18 10.54
N LEU A 205 14.08 1.94 10.28
CA LEU A 205 14.82 1.09 11.22
C LEU A 205 16.21 1.64 11.52
N GLU A 206 16.95 2.13 10.52
CA GLU A 206 18.26 2.77 10.72
C GLU A 206 18.13 4.04 11.58
N ALA A 207 17.11 4.87 11.30
CA ALA A 207 16.86 6.07 12.09
C ALA A 207 16.46 5.76 13.55
N SER A 208 15.70 4.70 13.79
CA SER A 208 15.33 4.30 15.15
C SER A 208 16.53 3.79 15.96
N VAL A 209 17.44 3.04 15.34
CA VAL A 209 18.70 2.60 15.96
C VAL A 209 19.58 3.79 16.35
N VAL A 210 19.77 4.76 15.45
CA VAL A 210 20.59 5.95 15.71
C VAL A 210 19.99 6.86 16.79
N SER A 211 18.65 6.85 16.94
CA SER A 211 17.96 7.63 17.97
C SER A 211 17.97 6.97 19.35
N GLY A 212 18.02 5.63 19.43
CA GLY A 212 18.01 4.87 20.68
C GLY A 212 19.33 4.90 21.45
N ASP A 213 20.45 5.09 20.75
CA ASP A 213 21.81 5.00 21.30
C ASP A 213 22.24 6.20 22.18
N LYS A 214 21.32 7.12 22.50
CA LYS A 214 21.61 8.37 23.25
C LYS A 214 21.38 8.29 24.76
N THR A 215 20.90 7.17 25.30
CA THR A 215 20.71 7.02 26.75
C THR A 215 21.71 6.01 27.31
N VAL A 216 22.85 6.52 27.77
CA VAL A 216 23.79 5.77 28.60
C VAL A 216 23.16 5.55 29.97
N GLY A 217 22.79 4.31 30.29
CA GLY A 217 22.43 3.89 31.64
C GLY A 217 21.37 2.80 31.69
N GLU A 218 21.82 1.59 32.05
CA GLU A 218 21.03 0.39 32.40
C GLU A 218 20.33 -0.33 31.24
N ILE A 219 20.84 -1.52 30.90
CA ILE A 219 20.22 -2.49 29.99
C ILE A 219 18.90 -2.92 30.64
N ASN A 220 17.80 -2.34 30.16
CA ASN A 220 16.45 -2.69 30.59
C ASN A 220 15.87 -3.78 29.66
N GLU A 221 15.03 -4.68 30.18
CA GLU A 221 14.33 -5.71 29.39
C GLU A 221 13.63 -5.14 28.14
N ALA A 222 13.10 -3.90 28.25
CA ALA A 222 12.49 -3.18 27.14
C ALA A 222 13.45 -2.92 25.96
N GLU A 223 14.75 -2.78 26.20
CA GLU A 223 15.76 -2.58 25.16
C GLU A 223 16.06 -3.90 24.42
N ALA A 224 16.03 -5.03 25.14
CA ALA A 224 16.15 -6.36 24.55
C ALA A 224 14.95 -6.68 23.64
N ASP A 225 13.74 -6.39 24.09
CA ASP A 225 12.50 -6.58 23.33
C ASP A 225 12.48 -5.73 22.04
N LEU A 226 12.93 -4.46 22.13
CA LEU A 226 13.06 -3.59 20.97
C LEU A 226 14.07 -4.13 19.94
N LYS A 227 15.20 -4.65 20.42
CA LYS A 227 16.24 -5.25 19.58
C LYS A 227 15.76 -6.52 18.91
N GLU A 228 15.02 -7.37 19.62
CA GLU A 228 14.42 -8.58 19.06
C GLU A 228 13.36 -8.24 18.00
N SER A 229 12.48 -7.27 18.27
CA SER A 229 11.49 -6.78 17.32
C SER A 229 12.12 -6.20 16.05
N LEU A 230 13.22 -5.47 16.19
CA LEU A 230 14.01 -4.94 15.08
C LEU A 230 14.63 -6.08 14.24
N GLN A 231 15.25 -7.06 14.87
CA GLN A 231 15.82 -8.22 14.18
C GLN A 231 14.76 -9.03 13.44
N LEU A 232 13.59 -9.23 14.06
CA LEU A 232 12.45 -9.90 13.43
C LEU A 232 12.00 -9.13 12.18
N SER A 233 11.92 -7.79 12.27
CA SER A 233 11.56 -6.93 11.15
C SER A 233 12.58 -7.02 10.01
N VAL A 234 13.88 -7.00 10.30
CA VAL A 234 14.96 -7.16 9.29
C VAL A 234 14.87 -8.52 8.62
N ARG A 235 14.66 -9.60 9.39
CA ARG A 235 14.50 -10.97 8.86
C ARG A 235 13.30 -11.06 7.91
N LYS A 236 12.16 -10.48 8.31
CA LYS A 236 10.95 -10.42 7.50
C LYS A 236 11.15 -9.63 6.21
N ILE A 237 11.81 -8.47 6.27
CA ILE A 237 12.19 -7.68 5.08
C ILE A 237 13.05 -8.53 4.13
N TYR A 238 14.06 -9.23 4.66
CA TYR A 238 14.89 -10.12 3.85
C TYR A 238 14.08 -11.25 3.20
N GLN A 239 13.18 -11.91 3.94
CA GLN A 239 12.34 -12.96 3.41
C GLN A 239 11.47 -12.44 2.25
N VAL A 240 10.87 -11.25 2.38
CA VAL A 240 10.11 -10.62 1.29
C VAL A 240 10.99 -10.40 0.06
N LEU A 241 12.14 -9.76 0.23
CA LEU A 241 13.05 -9.45 -0.88
C LEU A 241 13.56 -10.72 -1.58
N SER A 242 13.85 -11.77 -0.82
CA SER A 242 14.37 -13.04 -1.34
C SER A 242 13.37 -13.78 -2.24
N ARG A 243 12.05 -13.55 -2.03
CA ARG A 243 10.96 -14.17 -2.80
C ARG A 243 10.59 -13.39 -4.06
N ILE A 244 11.10 -12.17 -4.24
CA ILE A 244 10.85 -11.40 -5.47
C ILE A 244 11.60 -12.07 -6.64
N PRO A 245 10.90 -12.50 -7.72
CA PRO A 245 11.57 -13.13 -8.84
C PRO A 245 12.55 -12.17 -9.51
N PRO A 246 13.75 -12.65 -9.91
CA PRO A 246 14.72 -11.80 -10.56
C PRO A 246 14.14 -11.23 -11.87
N PRO A 247 14.58 -10.03 -12.29
CA PRO A 247 14.24 -9.53 -13.62
C PRO A 247 14.91 -10.47 -14.64
N ASP A 248 14.10 -11.22 -15.41
CA ASP A 248 14.60 -12.20 -16.39
C ASP A 248 15.63 -11.54 -17.30
N LYS A 249 16.86 -12.05 -17.41
CA LYS A 249 17.88 -11.44 -18.29
C LYS A 249 17.52 -11.56 -19.79
N GLN A 250 16.68 -12.53 -20.18
CA GLN A 250 16.53 -12.91 -21.60
C GLN A 250 15.21 -12.55 -22.30
N ALA A 251 14.15 -12.13 -21.62
CA ALA A 251 12.91 -11.79 -22.32
C ALA A 251 12.89 -10.33 -22.78
N GLU A 252 13.52 -10.01 -23.91
CA GLU A 252 13.26 -8.75 -24.65
C GLU A 252 11.86 -8.72 -25.27
N LYS A 253 11.12 -9.84 -25.22
CA LYS A 253 9.81 -10.04 -25.84
C LYS A 253 8.67 -10.34 -24.87
N SER A 254 8.90 -10.48 -23.56
CA SER A 254 7.78 -10.64 -22.61
C SER A 254 7.16 -9.27 -22.31
N GLN A 255 5.89 -9.12 -22.66
CA GLN A 255 5.09 -8.01 -22.16
C GLN A 255 4.96 -8.21 -20.65
N HIS A 256 5.69 -7.42 -19.87
CA HIS A 256 5.60 -7.47 -18.41
C HIS A 256 4.22 -6.93 -18.01
N GLU A 257 3.45 -7.76 -17.30
CA GLU A 257 2.10 -7.44 -16.85
C GLU A 257 2.15 -6.42 -15.70
N MET A 258 1.22 -5.47 -15.68
CA MET A 258 1.07 -4.48 -14.61
C MET A 258 -0.23 -4.77 -13.86
N TRP A 259 -0.17 -4.78 -12.54
CA TRP A 259 -1.36 -4.94 -11.71
C TRP A 259 -2.29 -3.74 -11.86
N SER A 260 -1.69 -2.54 -11.81
CA SER A 260 -2.36 -1.29 -12.12
C SER A 260 -2.58 -1.19 -13.64
N GLY A 261 -3.69 -1.75 -14.15
CA GLY A 261 -4.07 -1.62 -15.57
C GLY A 261 -4.55 -2.87 -16.30
N SER A 262 -4.78 -3.99 -15.61
CA SER A 262 -5.28 -5.21 -16.25
C SER A 262 -6.70 -5.08 -16.85
N ASP A 263 -7.47 -4.04 -16.51
CA ASP A 263 -8.81 -3.80 -17.06
C ASP A 263 -8.83 -2.58 -17.99
N GLY A 264 -8.90 -2.85 -19.30
CA GLY A 264 -9.48 -1.94 -20.30
C GLY A 264 -8.62 -0.75 -20.76
N SER A 265 -7.70 -0.99 -21.70
CA SER A 265 -7.52 -0.19 -22.92
C SER A 265 -6.29 -0.72 -23.68
N SER A 266 -6.47 -1.83 -24.40
CA SER A 266 -5.58 -2.18 -25.51
C SER A 266 -5.97 -1.33 -26.72
N SER A 267 -5.67 -0.03 -26.69
CA SER A 267 -5.52 0.71 -27.95
C SER A 267 -4.10 0.48 -28.45
N GLU A 268 -3.85 -0.73 -28.98
CA GLU A 268 -2.75 -0.92 -29.92
C GLU A 268 -3.03 -0.01 -31.12
N LYS A 269 -2.24 1.05 -31.29
CA LYS A 269 -2.12 1.70 -32.60
C LYS A 269 -0.96 1.04 -33.37
N PRO A 270 -1.11 0.84 -34.69
CA PRO A 270 -0.23 -0.05 -35.43
C PRO A 270 1.17 0.54 -35.57
N THR A 271 2.14 -0.37 -35.63
CA THR A 271 3.54 -0.10 -35.95
C THR A 271 3.69 0.62 -37.28
N ASP A 272 4.39 1.75 -37.28
CA ASP A 272 5.01 2.28 -38.50
C ASP A 272 6.53 2.12 -38.40
N LYS A 273 7.05 1.18 -39.19
CA LYS A 273 8.48 0.90 -39.32
C LYS A 273 9.12 2.05 -40.10
N LYS A 274 9.98 2.85 -39.45
CA LYS A 274 11.06 3.56 -40.14
C LYS A 274 12.41 3.21 -39.53
N LYS A 275 13.24 2.61 -40.39
CA LYS A 275 14.60 2.14 -40.17
C LYS A 275 15.57 3.24 -40.63
N LYS A 276 16.69 3.40 -39.90
CA LYS A 276 17.98 4.11 -40.16
C LYS A 276 18.26 5.14 -39.05
N LYS A 277 19.48 5.31 -38.53
CA LYS A 277 20.83 4.79 -38.88
C LYS A 277 21.70 4.86 -37.62
N LYS A 278 22.76 4.02 -37.56
CA LYS A 278 23.86 4.11 -36.59
C LYS A 278 24.50 5.49 -36.61
N GLU A 279 24.84 5.99 -35.43
CA GLU A 279 26.05 6.77 -35.19
C GLU A 279 26.65 6.26 -33.87
N GLU A 280 27.84 5.67 -33.99
CA GLU A 280 28.76 5.46 -32.87
C GLU A 280 29.39 6.82 -32.58
N ASP A 281 29.37 7.25 -31.32
CA ASP A 281 30.54 7.93 -30.80
C ASP A 281 30.80 7.59 -29.34
N SER A 282 32.09 7.47 -29.08
CA SER A 282 32.73 6.88 -27.92
C SER A 282 32.83 7.86 -26.75
N SER A 283 32.72 7.35 -25.52
CA SER A 283 33.59 7.77 -24.43
C SER A 283 33.59 6.73 -23.31
N VAL A 284 34.80 6.53 -22.80
CA VAL A 284 35.32 5.36 -22.11
C VAL A 284 35.11 5.50 -20.59
N SER A 285 34.75 4.40 -19.93
CA SER A 285 35.25 4.09 -18.60
C SER A 285 35.24 2.57 -18.40
N LEU A 286 36.42 1.98 -18.48
CA LEU A 286 36.74 0.57 -18.25
C LEU A 286 37.63 0.51 -17.00
N LEU A 287 37.28 -0.37 -16.05
CA LEU A 287 38.11 -1.20 -15.14
C LEU A 287 37.24 -1.63 -13.94
N LEU A 288 36.78 -2.90 -13.83
CA LEU A 288 37.45 -4.08 -13.25
C LEU A 288 37.60 -3.97 -11.70
N GLN A 289 37.40 -4.97 -10.83
CA GLN A 289 37.33 -6.43 -10.89
C GLN A 289 36.77 -6.94 -9.53
N ILE A 290 35.87 -7.93 -9.55
CA ILE A 290 35.58 -9.01 -8.57
C ILE A 290 35.63 -8.69 -7.05
N TRP A 291 34.45 -8.73 -6.42
CA TRP A 291 34.28 -9.26 -5.05
C TRP A 291 33.24 -10.40 -5.08
N TYR A 292 33.70 -11.62 -4.83
CA TYR A 292 32.84 -12.78 -4.57
C TYR A 292 32.34 -12.68 -3.12
N SER A 293 31.11 -12.21 -2.94
CA SER A 293 30.33 -12.35 -1.70
C SER A 293 28.87 -12.06 -2.00
N TYR A 294 28.13 -13.05 -2.55
CA TYR A 294 26.69 -13.00 -2.88
C TYR A 294 26.15 -11.59 -3.19
N GLY A 295 26.85 -10.89 -4.10
CA GLY A 295 26.53 -9.53 -4.55
C GLY A 295 25.43 -9.63 -5.58
N ASP A 296 24.21 -9.41 -5.12
CA ASP A 296 23.04 -9.53 -5.94
C ASP A 296 22.78 -8.22 -6.68
N ASP A 297 23.43 -8.01 -7.83
CA ASP A 297 23.22 -6.86 -8.75
C ASP A 297 21.81 -6.88 -9.42
N ARG A 298 20.79 -7.35 -8.69
CA ARG A 298 19.39 -7.26 -9.08
C ARG A 298 19.00 -5.80 -8.88
N VAL A 299 18.73 -5.08 -9.97
CA VAL A 299 17.48 -4.35 -10.23
C VAL A 299 17.73 -3.31 -11.33
N CYS A 300 17.66 -3.79 -12.58
CA CYS A 300 17.11 -2.99 -13.67
C CYS A 300 15.74 -3.60 -13.99
N PHE A 301 14.66 -2.86 -13.70
CA PHE A 301 13.31 -3.31 -14.06
C PHE A 301 13.18 -3.34 -15.58
N LYS A 302 12.97 -4.52 -16.14
CA LYS A 302 12.46 -4.61 -17.51
C LYS A 302 11.11 -3.89 -17.58
N ALA A 303 10.92 -3.07 -18.60
CA ALA A 303 9.76 -2.19 -18.76
C ALA A 303 9.65 -1.02 -17.75
N TRP A 304 10.77 -0.55 -17.21
CA TRP A 304 10.86 0.66 -16.38
C TRP A 304 10.12 1.87 -16.97
N ASP A 305 10.26 2.13 -18.27
CA ASP A 305 9.55 3.21 -18.97
C ASP A 305 8.02 3.09 -18.89
N ARG A 306 7.47 1.87 -18.76
CA ARG A 306 6.02 1.66 -18.60
C ARG A 306 5.57 2.02 -17.19
N ILE A 307 6.33 1.59 -16.18
CA ILE A 307 6.09 1.93 -14.78
C ILE A 307 6.15 3.44 -14.58
N CYS A 308 7.17 4.09 -15.14
CA CYS A 308 7.36 5.54 -15.08
C CYS A 308 6.22 6.31 -15.73
N ARG A 309 5.90 6.00 -16.99
CA ARG A 309 4.81 6.68 -17.70
C ARG A 309 3.48 6.55 -16.99
N ARG A 310 3.18 5.38 -16.43
CA ARG A 310 1.87 5.13 -15.80
C ARG A 310 1.76 5.70 -14.40
N ASN A 311 2.83 5.66 -13.61
CA ASN A 311 2.83 6.16 -12.24
C ASN A 311 3.39 7.59 -12.11
N ASN A 312 3.69 8.25 -13.23
CA ASN A 312 4.30 9.59 -13.30
C ASN A 312 5.63 9.68 -12.51
N LEU A 313 6.49 8.67 -12.70
CA LEU A 313 7.81 8.60 -12.08
C LEU A 313 8.89 9.06 -13.06
N LYS A 314 10.06 9.44 -12.56
CA LYS A 314 11.19 9.87 -13.40
C LYS A 314 11.93 8.66 -13.96
N ASN A 315 12.28 8.70 -15.25
CA ASN A 315 12.88 7.56 -15.98
C ASN A 315 14.29 7.19 -15.52
N GLN A 316 14.95 7.98 -14.69
CA GLN A 316 16.35 7.78 -14.32
C GLN A 316 16.52 7.12 -12.94
N ASP A 317 15.44 6.68 -12.29
CA ASP A 317 15.58 6.06 -10.98
C ASP A 317 16.21 4.66 -11.08
N THR A 318 17.25 4.40 -10.29
CA THR A 318 17.92 3.10 -10.20
C THR A 318 17.75 2.57 -8.78
N ILE A 319 17.38 1.29 -8.63
CA ILE A 319 17.29 0.63 -7.33
C ILE A 319 18.46 -0.34 -7.23
N ARG A 320 19.20 -0.29 -6.13
CA ARG A 320 20.17 -1.30 -5.73
C ARG A 320 19.79 -1.78 -4.34
N TYR A 321 19.99 -3.05 -4.05
CA TYR A 321 19.92 -3.51 -2.67
C TYR A 321 21.09 -4.43 -2.36
N GLU A 322 21.53 -4.36 -1.12
CA GLU A 322 22.65 -5.12 -0.58
C GLU A 322 22.16 -5.83 0.68
N LEU A 323 22.54 -7.10 0.80
CA LEU A 323 22.31 -7.89 1.99
C LEU A 323 23.64 -8.02 2.72
N LEU A 324 23.68 -7.62 3.98
CA LEU A 324 24.85 -7.71 4.83
C LEU A 324 24.70 -8.88 5.78
N HIS A 325 25.68 -9.78 5.74
CA HIS A 325 25.64 -11.07 6.42
C HIS A 325 26.79 -11.21 7.40
N THR A 326 26.54 -11.88 8.51
CA THR A 326 27.57 -12.45 9.38
C THR A 326 27.27 -13.93 9.45
N ASN A 327 28.19 -14.76 8.94
CA ASN A 327 27.95 -16.19 8.70
C ASN A 327 26.73 -16.44 7.78
N LYS A 328 25.77 -17.28 8.21
CA LYS A 328 24.54 -17.62 7.48
C LYS A 328 23.35 -16.71 7.82
N LEU A 329 23.58 -15.64 8.59
CA LEU A 329 22.52 -14.75 9.08
C LEU A 329 22.64 -13.36 8.43
N VAL A 330 21.53 -12.89 7.84
CA VAL A 330 21.40 -11.50 7.37
C VAL A 330 21.16 -10.62 8.58
N HIS A 331 22.08 -9.70 8.87
CA HIS A 331 21.94 -8.77 10.00
C HIS A 331 21.56 -7.36 9.56
N SER A 332 21.72 -7.02 8.28
CA SER A 332 21.32 -5.73 7.74
C SER A 332 20.96 -5.85 6.27
N VAL A 333 20.02 -5.03 5.84
CA VAL A 333 19.59 -4.87 4.46
C VAL A 333 19.80 -3.40 4.14
N ARG A 334 20.48 -3.09 3.04
CA ARG A 334 20.57 -1.73 2.50
C ARG A 334 19.84 -1.68 1.18
N ILE A 335 19.04 -0.64 0.98
CA ILE A 335 18.39 -0.38 -0.30
C ILE A 335 18.73 1.05 -0.69
N HIS A 336 19.29 1.21 -1.88
CA HIS A 336 19.69 2.47 -2.46
C HIS A 336 18.82 2.77 -3.68
N ILE A 337 17.94 3.74 -3.55
CA ILE A 337 17.17 4.27 -4.67
C ILE A 337 17.79 5.59 -5.11
N THR A 338 18.51 5.54 -6.22
CA THR A 338 19.05 6.73 -6.87
C THR A 338 17.93 7.32 -7.69
N ARG A 339 17.34 8.45 -7.29
CA ARG A 339 16.33 9.14 -8.11
C ARG A 339 17.04 10.02 -9.12
N GLY A 340 16.79 9.83 -10.41
CA GLY A 340 17.48 10.65 -11.40
C GLY A 340 16.85 12.03 -11.58
N GLY A 341 17.72 12.98 -11.96
CA GLY A 341 17.45 14.42 -11.98
C GLY A 341 16.25 14.82 -12.84
#